data_AF-A0A7W4GQZ8-F1
#
_entry.id   AF-A0A7W4GQZ8-F1
#
_cell.length_a   1.000
_cell.length_b   1.000
_cell.length_c   1.000
_cell.angle_alpha   90.00
_cell.angle_beta   90.00
_cell.angle_gamma   90.00
#
_symmetry.space_group_name_H-M   'P 1'
#
loop_
_entity.id
_entity.type
_entity.pdbx_description
1 polymer ?
#
loop_
_entity_poly.entity_id
_entity_poly.type
_entity_poly.pdbx_seq_one_letter_code
_entity_poly.pdbx_strand_id
1 'polypeptide(L)'
;MKPILLAALLALSLAGCREETVASAPPATLTAEAIGRYCGMNLIEHDGPKGQVVLTEGHDPFWFSSARDTLAFTMMPDEPKDYAAVYVSDMARADNWDDPGADNWVEARQAFYVHGSNARGGMGGSEIVPFSTREAADAFAAEKGGTVLAFADLTPEQVLGGGDEMAVDPEDHEHAMH
;
A
#
# COMPACT_ATOMS: atom_id res chain seq x y z
N MET A 1 11.08 -33.28 58.18
CA MET A 1 11.44 -33.98 56.92
C MET A 1 10.21 -34.10 56.03
N LYS A 2 10.12 -33.25 55.00
CA LYS A 2 9.35 -33.47 53.76
C LYS A 2 9.73 -32.35 52.79
N PRO A 3 10.71 -32.59 51.90
CA PRO A 3 10.97 -31.72 50.78
C PRO A 3 9.90 -31.95 49.72
N ILE A 4 9.89 -31.11 48.68
CA ILE A 4 9.11 -31.24 47.44
C ILE A 4 7.73 -30.60 47.53
N LEU A 5 7.65 -29.38 47.00
CA LEU A 5 6.59 -28.91 46.09
C LEU A 5 7.12 -27.60 45.47
N LEU A 6 8.24 -27.71 44.76
CA LEU A 6 8.87 -26.62 44.02
C LEU A 6 8.96 -27.02 42.55
N ALA A 7 7.81 -27.25 41.90
CA ALA A 7 7.78 -27.63 40.49
C ALA A 7 6.37 -27.43 39.89
N ALA A 8 5.91 -26.18 39.78
CA ALA A 8 4.85 -25.82 38.84
C ALA A 8 4.62 -24.31 38.87
N LEU A 9 5.52 -23.51 38.30
CA LEU A 9 5.17 -22.19 37.76
C LEU A 9 6.30 -21.67 36.87
N LEU A 10 6.54 -22.36 35.76
CA LEU A 10 7.38 -21.82 34.69
C LEU A 10 6.68 -22.00 33.34
N ALA A 11 5.43 -21.56 33.28
CA ALA A 11 4.81 -21.16 32.02
C ALA A 11 5.16 -19.67 31.82
N LEU A 12 6.44 -19.41 31.51
CA LEU A 12 6.84 -18.12 30.97
C LEU A 12 6.21 -18.04 29.57
N SER A 13 5.07 -17.38 29.49
CA SER A 13 4.47 -16.94 28.25
C SER A 13 5.50 -16.09 27.51
N LEU A 14 6.11 -16.64 26.46
CA LEU A 14 6.74 -15.85 25.41
C LEU A 14 5.62 -15.10 24.68
N ALA A 15 5.12 -14.03 25.30
CA ALA A 15 4.51 -12.95 24.54
C ALA A 15 5.67 -12.29 23.79
N GLY A 16 5.95 -12.81 22.60
CA GLY A 16 6.81 -12.11 21.65
C GLY A 16 6.21 -10.72 21.49
N CYS A 17 6.93 -9.71 21.96
CA CYS A 17 6.65 -8.33 21.58
C CYS A 17 6.80 -8.31 20.07
N ARG A 18 5.66 -8.34 19.37
CA ARG A 18 5.60 -7.93 17.98
C ARG A 18 6.08 -6.49 18.02
N GLU A 19 7.29 -6.22 17.53
CA GLU A 19 7.76 -4.86 17.32
C GLU A 19 6.69 -4.19 16.45
N GLU A 20 5.84 -3.38 17.08
CA GLU A 20 5.00 -2.46 16.35
C GLU A 20 5.97 -1.52 15.66
N THR A 21 6.07 -1.65 14.33
CA THR A 21 6.76 -0.68 13.50
C THR A 21 5.97 0.62 13.63
N VAL A 22 6.34 1.45 14.60
CA VAL A 22 5.72 2.76 14.82
C VAL A 22 6.34 3.72 13.80
N ALA A 23 5.50 4.37 12.99
CA ALA A 23 5.94 5.44 12.10
C ALA A 23 6.70 6.51 12.87
N SER A 24 7.86 6.93 12.35
CA SER A 24 8.72 7.90 13.06
C SER A 24 8.30 9.35 12.87
N ALA A 25 7.37 9.64 11.95
CA ALA A 25 6.84 10.98 11.66
C ALA A 25 5.39 10.87 11.19
N PRO A 26 4.51 11.84 11.53
CA PRO A 26 3.11 11.83 11.09
C PRO A 26 2.98 12.07 9.58
N PRO A 27 1.83 11.72 8.96
CA PRO A 27 1.55 12.06 7.57
C PRO A 27 1.34 13.57 7.40
N ALA A 28 1.66 14.07 6.21
CA ALA A 28 1.25 15.40 5.76
C ALA A 28 -0.20 15.37 5.22
N THR A 29 -0.90 16.50 5.37
CA THR A 29 -2.20 16.72 4.71
C THR A 29 -2.01 16.91 3.21
N LEU A 30 -2.83 16.26 2.39
CA LEU A 30 -2.84 16.48 0.94
C LEU A 30 -3.36 17.89 0.64
N THR A 31 -2.62 18.64 -0.18
CA THR A 31 -3.03 19.95 -0.67
C THR A 31 -3.05 19.96 -2.20
N ALA A 32 -3.64 21.00 -2.78
CA ALA A 32 -3.62 21.22 -4.22
C ALA A 32 -2.21 21.45 -4.80
N GLU A 33 -1.20 21.66 -3.95
CA GLU A 33 0.20 21.85 -4.36
C GLU A 33 0.98 20.53 -4.43
N ALA A 34 0.37 19.41 -4.02
CA ALA A 34 1.01 18.10 -4.05
C ALA A 34 1.17 17.60 -5.49
N ILE A 35 2.41 17.50 -5.94
CA ILE A 35 2.79 17.02 -7.27
C ILE A 35 3.32 15.59 -7.19
N GLY A 36 2.77 14.69 -8.03
CA GLY A 36 3.16 13.29 -8.06
C GLY A 36 4.60 13.11 -8.52
N ARG A 37 5.41 12.41 -7.74
CA ARG A 37 6.83 12.17 -7.99
C ARG A 37 7.10 11.53 -9.35
N TYR A 38 6.24 10.62 -9.79
CA TYR A 38 6.40 9.91 -11.07
C TYR A 38 5.66 10.57 -12.24
N CYS A 39 4.44 11.06 -12.04
CA CYS A 39 3.65 11.64 -13.13
C CYS A 39 3.90 13.13 -13.37
N GLY A 40 4.40 13.88 -12.38
CA GLY A 40 4.60 15.32 -12.45
C GLY A 40 3.30 16.14 -12.48
N MET A 41 2.15 15.53 -12.19
CA MET A 41 0.82 16.17 -12.18
C MET A 41 0.29 16.34 -10.75
N ASN A 42 -0.72 17.20 -10.57
CA ASN A 42 -1.35 17.40 -9.27
C ASN A 42 -2.03 16.11 -8.79
N LEU A 43 -1.84 15.74 -7.52
CA LEU A 43 -2.45 14.54 -6.96
C LEU A 43 -3.98 14.57 -6.98
N ILE A 44 -4.56 15.77 -6.82
CA ILE A 44 -6.01 16.00 -6.81
C ILE A 44 -6.66 15.77 -8.19
N GLU A 45 -5.87 15.65 -9.26
CA GLU A 45 -6.35 15.36 -10.62
C GLU A 45 -6.45 13.85 -10.90
N HIS A 46 -6.13 13.01 -9.92
CA HIS A 46 -6.20 11.56 -10.05
C HIS A 46 -7.24 10.99 -9.09
N ASP A 47 -8.04 10.04 -9.59
CA ASP A 47 -8.90 9.22 -8.76
C ASP A 47 -8.11 8.13 -8.01
N GLY A 48 -8.76 7.45 -7.08
CA GLY A 48 -8.25 6.28 -6.38
C GLY A 48 -7.22 6.60 -5.29
N PRO A 49 -6.71 5.57 -4.59
CA PRO A 49 -5.86 5.76 -3.43
C PRO A 49 -4.54 6.45 -3.80
N LYS A 50 -4.04 7.29 -2.89
CA LYS A 50 -2.76 8.02 -3.01
C LYS A 50 -1.75 7.47 -2.03
N GLY A 51 -0.53 8.00 -2.09
CA GLY A 51 0.41 7.81 -0.99
C GLY A 51 1.45 8.90 -0.88
N GLN A 52 2.17 8.81 0.22
CA GLN A 52 3.25 9.72 0.57
C GLN A 52 4.38 8.97 1.27
N VAL A 53 5.61 9.36 0.97
CA VAL A 53 6.80 8.95 1.70
C VAL A 53 7.30 10.18 2.44
N VAL A 54 7.17 10.17 3.77
CA VAL A 54 7.58 11.26 4.65
C VAL A 54 9.07 11.15 4.88
N LEU A 55 9.81 12.17 4.46
CA LEU A 55 11.25 12.24 4.61
C LEU A 55 11.64 12.66 6.03
N THR A 56 12.95 12.66 6.31
CA THR A 56 13.48 13.22 7.55
C THR A 56 13.19 14.73 7.65
N GLU A 57 13.24 15.28 8.87
CA GLU A 57 12.83 16.66 9.14
C GLU A 57 13.48 17.68 8.16
N GLY A 58 12.68 18.64 7.69
CA GLY A 58 13.13 19.72 6.81
C GLY A 58 12.94 19.48 5.31
N HIS A 59 12.32 18.35 4.94
CA HIS A 59 12.01 18.03 3.55
C HIS A 59 10.52 17.75 3.34
N ASP A 60 9.97 18.22 2.22
CA ASP A 60 8.62 17.87 1.81
C ASP A 60 8.51 16.38 1.47
N PRO A 61 7.35 15.74 1.73
CA PRO A 61 7.16 14.34 1.40
C PRO A 61 7.20 14.11 -0.12
N PHE A 62 7.60 12.91 -0.52
CA PHE A 62 7.33 12.46 -1.88
C PHE A 62 5.88 12.04 -1.99
N TRP A 63 5.16 12.62 -2.94
CA TRP A 63 3.76 12.30 -3.22
C TRP A 63 3.63 11.33 -4.39
N PHE A 64 2.63 10.44 -4.32
CA PHE A 64 2.35 9.45 -5.36
C PHE A 64 0.86 9.45 -5.69
N SER A 65 0.55 9.48 -6.99
CA SER A 65 -0.81 9.48 -7.51
C SER A 65 -1.52 8.13 -7.41
N SER A 66 -0.80 7.08 -7.00
CA SER A 66 -1.34 5.75 -6.73
C SER A 66 -0.73 5.15 -5.45
N ALA A 67 -1.50 4.33 -4.74
CA ALA A 67 -0.96 3.53 -3.63
C ALA A 67 0.04 2.50 -4.15
N ARG A 68 -0.23 1.89 -5.30
CA ARG A 68 0.71 0.95 -5.95
C ARG A 68 2.08 1.56 -6.22
N ASP A 69 2.17 2.78 -6.75
CA ASP A 69 3.46 3.45 -6.99
C ASP A 69 4.20 3.75 -5.68
N THR A 70 3.44 4.07 -4.63
CA THR A 70 4.00 4.26 -3.28
C THR A 70 4.64 2.96 -2.78
N LEU A 71 3.96 1.82 -2.96
CA LEU A 71 4.51 0.51 -2.61
C LEU A 71 5.72 0.17 -3.47
N ALA A 72 5.65 0.44 -4.78
CA ALA A 72 6.74 0.22 -5.72
C ALA A 72 8.02 0.97 -5.30
N PHE A 73 7.88 2.24 -4.90
CA PHE A 73 8.98 3.04 -4.37
C PHE A 73 9.69 2.35 -3.21
N THR A 74 8.93 1.74 -2.29
CA THR A 74 9.53 1.01 -1.15
C THR A 74 10.31 -0.23 -1.56
N MET A 75 9.98 -0.84 -2.71
CA MET A 75 10.56 -2.11 -3.18
C MET A 75 11.68 -1.93 -4.22
N MET A 76 11.75 -0.81 -4.94
CA MET A 76 12.80 -0.56 -5.94
C MET A 76 14.18 -0.30 -5.31
N PRO A 77 15.27 -0.92 -5.79
CA PRO A 77 16.59 -0.81 -5.16
C PRO A 77 17.20 0.59 -5.25
N ASP A 78 16.88 1.34 -6.30
CA ASP A 78 17.49 2.65 -6.59
C ASP A 78 16.78 3.82 -5.89
N GLU A 79 15.62 3.57 -5.28
CA GLU A 79 14.89 4.62 -4.54
C GLU A 79 15.46 4.82 -3.13
N PRO A 80 15.45 6.06 -2.61
CA PRO A 80 15.87 6.35 -1.25
C PRO A 80 15.17 5.48 -0.20
N LYS A 81 15.93 5.02 0.79
CA LYS A 81 15.44 4.17 1.90
C LYS A 81 15.49 4.86 3.26
N ASP A 82 16.05 6.06 3.32
CA ASP A 82 16.23 6.91 4.49
C ASP A 82 15.04 7.86 4.70
N TYR A 83 13.83 7.32 4.68
CA TYR A 83 12.59 8.04 4.96
C TYR A 83 12.04 7.70 6.35
N ALA A 84 11.29 8.64 6.95
CA ALA A 84 10.77 8.52 8.31
C ALA A 84 9.49 7.68 8.41
N ALA A 85 8.64 7.73 7.37
CA ALA A 85 7.39 6.96 7.32
C ALA A 85 6.87 6.81 5.89
N VAL A 86 5.99 5.84 5.67
CA VAL A 86 5.26 5.66 4.41
C VAL A 86 3.78 5.56 4.74
N TYR A 87 2.98 6.38 4.06
CA TYR A 87 1.54 6.39 4.22
C TYR A 87 0.85 6.18 2.89
N VAL A 88 -0.28 5.50 2.93
CA VAL A 88 -1.20 5.32 1.82
C VAL A 88 -2.60 5.76 2.26
N SER A 89 -3.43 6.17 1.31
CA SER A 89 -4.83 6.49 1.62
C SER A 89 -5.50 5.29 2.31
N ASP A 90 -6.36 5.52 3.27
CA ASP A 90 -7.20 4.49 3.87
C ASP A 90 -8.56 4.53 3.19
N MET A 91 -8.79 3.57 2.28
CA MET A 91 -10.02 3.53 1.50
C MET A 91 -11.23 3.08 2.32
N ALA A 92 -11.05 2.62 3.57
CA ALA A 92 -12.16 2.43 4.51
C ALA A 92 -12.71 3.76 5.03
N ARG A 93 -11.92 4.83 4.97
CA ARG A 93 -12.24 6.18 5.47
C ARG A 93 -12.42 7.21 4.35
N ALA A 94 -12.27 6.78 3.11
CA ALA A 94 -12.51 7.61 1.93
C ALA A 94 -14.01 7.84 1.75
N ASP A 95 -14.39 9.06 1.38
CA ASP A 95 -15.79 9.37 1.07
C ASP A 95 -16.23 8.68 -0.22
N ASN A 96 -15.37 8.68 -1.24
CA ASN A 96 -15.57 7.98 -2.50
C ASN A 96 -14.23 7.70 -3.21
N TRP A 97 -14.30 7.05 -4.37
CA TRP A 97 -13.12 6.68 -5.15
C TRP A 97 -12.43 7.88 -5.81
N ASP A 98 -13.21 8.83 -6.32
CA ASP A 98 -12.73 9.99 -7.09
C ASP A 98 -12.09 11.03 -6.17
N ASP A 99 -12.60 11.15 -4.94
CA ASP A 99 -12.03 11.98 -3.87
C ASP A 99 -11.81 11.15 -2.60
N PRO A 100 -10.64 10.47 -2.48
CA PRO A 100 -10.32 9.66 -1.31
C PRO A 100 -10.21 10.47 -0.01
N GLY A 101 -9.96 11.79 -0.10
CA GLY A 101 -9.74 12.66 1.05
C GLY A 101 -8.29 13.08 1.26
N ALA A 102 -8.11 14.12 2.10
CA ALA A 102 -6.83 14.76 2.31
C ALA A 102 -6.02 14.26 3.53
N ASP A 103 -6.70 13.61 4.47
CA ASP A 103 -6.16 13.23 5.79
C ASP A 103 -6.46 11.76 6.17
N ASN A 104 -7.05 10.98 5.26
CA ASN A 104 -7.33 9.57 5.48
C ASN A 104 -6.08 8.74 5.26
N TRP A 105 -5.08 8.87 6.13
CA TRP A 105 -3.82 8.14 5.99
C TRP A 105 -3.77 6.91 6.90
N VAL A 106 -3.15 5.84 6.40
CA VAL A 106 -2.71 4.68 7.19
C VAL A 106 -1.25 4.39 6.90
N GLU A 107 -0.48 3.99 7.92
CA GLU A 107 0.92 3.59 7.73
C GLU A 107 0.96 2.33 6.86
N ALA A 108 1.79 2.36 5.82
CA ALA A 108 1.75 1.34 4.77
C ALA A 108 2.06 -0.08 5.28
N ARG A 109 3.00 -0.24 6.20
CA ARG A 109 3.37 -1.55 6.75
C ARG A 109 2.31 -2.13 7.69
N GLN A 110 1.42 -1.29 8.21
CA GLN A 110 0.31 -1.68 9.06
C GLN A 110 -1.00 -1.93 8.29
N ALA A 111 -1.07 -1.52 7.03
CA ALA A 111 -2.27 -1.63 6.21
C ALA A 111 -2.49 -3.05 5.64
N PHE A 112 -3.74 -3.30 5.26
CA PHE A 112 -4.17 -4.42 4.43
C PHE A 112 -4.43 -3.94 3.01
N TYR A 113 -4.16 -4.80 2.03
CA TYR A 113 -4.17 -4.46 0.62
C TYR A 113 -5.00 -5.44 -0.16
N VAL A 114 -5.89 -4.95 -1.02
CA VAL A 114 -6.58 -5.77 -2.00
C VAL A 114 -5.82 -5.72 -3.32
N HIS A 115 -5.18 -6.83 -3.67
CA HIS A 115 -4.46 -7.00 -4.93
C HIS A 115 -5.32 -7.79 -5.94
N GLY A 116 -5.27 -7.40 -7.22
CA GLY A 116 -5.98 -8.11 -8.29
C GLY A 116 -7.50 -7.92 -8.30
N SER A 117 -7.99 -6.82 -7.73
CA SER A 117 -9.40 -6.42 -7.89
C SER A 117 -9.65 -5.82 -9.28
N ASN A 118 -10.92 -5.62 -9.63
CA ASN A 118 -11.30 -4.90 -10.87
C ASN A 118 -11.19 -3.36 -10.77
N ALA A 119 -10.80 -2.83 -9.61
CA ALA A 119 -10.65 -1.39 -9.42
C ALA A 119 -9.41 -0.85 -10.16
N ARG A 120 -9.57 0.32 -10.77
CA ARG A 120 -8.53 0.99 -11.55
C ARG A 120 -8.10 2.27 -10.85
N GLY A 121 -6.79 2.47 -10.71
CA GLY A 121 -6.24 3.71 -10.14
C GLY A 121 -6.47 4.89 -11.08
N GLY A 122 -6.17 6.11 -10.63
CA GLY A 122 -6.35 7.35 -11.41
C GLY A 122 -5.52 7.43 -12.71
N MET A 123 -4.69 6.41 -12.99
CA MET A 123 -3.94 6.25 -14.24
C MET A 123 -4.49 5.14 -15.15
N GLY A 124 -5.66 4.56 -14.83
CA GLY A 124 -6.31 3.51 -15.61
C GLY A 124 -5.73 2.10 -15.44
N GLY A 125 -4.57 1.96 -14.80
CA GLY A 125 -3.94 0.67 -14.49
C GLY A 125 -4.57 -0.06 -13.31
N SER A 126 -4.19 -1.33 -13.12
CA SER A 126 -4.55 -2.10 -11.93
C SER A 126 -3.98 -1.46 -10.66
N GLU A 127 -4.82 -1.32 -9.64
CA GLU A 127 -4.47 -0.71 -8.35
C GLU A 127 -4.33 -1.77 -7.24
N ILE A 128 -3.51 -1.45 -6.23
CA ILE A 128 -3.43 -2.21 -4.98
C ILE A 128 -4.10 -1.38 -3.89
N VAL A 129 -5.31 -1.76 -3.50
CA VAL A 129 -6.21 -0.89 -2.73
C VAL A 129 -5.95 -1.03 -1.22
N PRO A 130 -5.50 0.02 -0.53
CA PRO A 130 -5.18 0.01 0.90
C PRO A 130 -6.37 0.22 1.85
N PHE A 131 -6.33 -0.45 3.01
CA PHE A 131 -7.31 -0.35 4.09
C PHE A 131 -6.62 -0.46 5.46
N SER A 132 -7.10 0.30 6.44
CA SER A 132 -6.59 0.21 7.83
C SER A 132 -7.06 -1.03 8.59
N THR A 133 -8.11 -1.69 8.12
CA THR A 133 -8.68 -2.88 8.77
C THR A 133 -8.83 -4.01 7.76
N ARG A 134 -8.65 -5.25 8.24
CA ARG A 134 -8.80 -6.42 7.38
C ARG A 134 -10.26 -6.62 6.97
N GLU A 135 -11.18 -6.29 7.87
CA GLU A 135 -12.62 -6.38 7.65
C GLU A 135 -13.07 -5.49 6.47
N ALA A 136 -12.55 -4.26 6.38
CA ALA A 136 -12.85 -3.37 5.24
C ALA A 136 -12.23 -3.90 3.94
N ALA A 137 -11.00 -4.42 4.00
CA ALA A 137 -10.35 -5.02 2.84
C ALA A 137 -11.11 -6.26 2.32
N ASP A 138 -11.56 -7.13 3.22
CA ASP A 138 -12.35 -8.32 2.86
C ASP A 138 -13.71 -7.92 2.25
N ALA A 139 -14.36 -6.89 2.79
CA ALA A 139 -15.61 -6.37 2.24
C ALA A 139 -15.43 -5.82 0.82
N PHE A 140 -14.36 -5.05 0.59
CA PHE A 140 -14.02 -4.54 -0.74
C PHE A 140 -13.69 -5.68 -1.70
N ALA A 141 -12.89 -6.67 -1.27
CA ALA A 141 -12.55 -7.82 -2.09
C ALA A 141 -13.78 -8.68 -2.45
N ALA A 142 -14.76 -8.78 -1.55
CA ALA A 142 -16.02 -9.47 -1.84
C ALA A 142 -16.84 -8.77 -2.94
N GLU A 143 -16.76 -7.44 -3.04
CA GLU A 143 -17.46 -6.65 -4.06
C GLU A 143 -16.69 -6.55 -5.37
N LYS A 144 -15.40 -6.23 -5.30
CA LYS A 144 -14.53 -5.89 -6.45
C LYS A 144 -13.64 -7.04 -6.92
N GLY A 145 -13.68 -8.17 -6.22
CA GLY A 145 -12.73 -9.27 -6.40
C GLY A 145 -11.34 -8.95 -5.84
N GLY A 146 -10.41 -9.86 -6.08
CA GLY A 146 -9.02 -9.74 -5.62
C GLY A 146 -8.73 -10.54 -4.35
N THR A 147 -7.51 -10.39 -3.84
CA THR A 147 -7.01 -11.07 -2.64
C THR A 147 -6.50 -10.05 -1.64
N VAL A 148 -6.89 -10.21 -0.38
CA VAL A 148 -6.43 -9.37 0.72
C VAL A 148 -5.08 -9.89 1.25
N LEU A 149 -4.08 -9.02 1.25
CA LEU A 149 -2.70 -9.28 1.69
C LEU A 149 -2.30 -8.25 2.76
N ALA A 150 -1.47 -8.62 3.72
CA ALA A 150 -0.77 -7.62 4.54
C ALA A 150 0.44 -7.07 3.76
N PHE A 151 0.99 -5.93 4.18
CA PHE A 151 2.20 -5.37 3.55
C PHE A 151 3.33 -6.40 3.42
N ALA A 152 3.56 -7.18 4.48
CA ALA A 152 4.64 -8.18 4.54
C ALA A 152 4.44 -9.35 3.56
N ASP A 153 3.22 -9.56 3.07
CA ASP A 153 2.89 -10.64 2.14
C ASP A 153 2.89 -10.16 0.67
N LEU A 154 3.02 -8.85 0.43
CA LEU A 154 3.15 -8.30 -0.93
C LEU A 154 4.54 -8.56 -1.49
N THR A 155 4.61 -9.17 -2.66
CA THR A 155 5.87 -9.41 -3.36
C THR A 155 6.21 -8.28 -4.33
N PRO A 156 7.51 -8.04 -4.62
CA PRO A 156 7.90 -7.12 -5.68
C PRO A 156 7.28 -7.44 -7.03
N GLU A 157 7.06 -8.72 -7.34
CA GLU A 157 6.44 -9.14 -8.59
C GLU A 157 4.96 -8.70 -8.68
N GLN A 158 4.20 -8.82 -7.59
CA GLN A 158 2.81 -8.34 -7.52
C GLN A 158 2.72 -6.81 -7.66
N VAL A 159 3.65 -6.09 -7.05
CA VAL A 159 3.62 -4.61 -7.03
C VAL A 159 4.17 -4.01 -8.33
N LEU A 160 5.30 -4.51 -8.81
CA LEU A 160 6.01 -3.95 -9.97
C LEU A 160 5.51 -4.55 -11.31
N GLY A 161 4.96 -5.77 -11.31
CA GLY A 161 4.63 -6.51 -12.53
C GLY A 161 3.30 -6.16 -13.21
N GLY A 162 2.35 -5.51 -12.54
CA GLY A 162 1.00 -5.25 -13.08
C GLY A 162 0.90 -4.16 -14.17
N GLY A 163 1.97 -3.92 -14.93
CA GLY A 163 2.04 -2.88 -15.96
C GLY A 163 1.52 -3.27 -17.34
N ASP A 164 1.38 -4.57 -17.65
CA ASP A 164 0.96 -5.05 -18.97
C ASP A 164 0.00 -6.24 -18.86
N GLU A 165 -1.29 -5.94 -18.83
CA GLU A 165 -2.29 -6.73 -19.56
C GLU A 165 -3.03 -5.79 -20.51
N MET A 166 -2.28 -5.15 -21.41
CA MET A 166 -2.86 -4.87 -22.72
C MET A 166 -3.23 -6.22 -23.32
N ALA A 167 -4.51 -6.39 -23.66
CA ALA A 167 -5.01 -7.54 -24.39
C ALA A 167 -4.11 -7.85 -25.59
N VAL A 168 -3.25 -8.86 -25.46
CA VAL A 168 -2.64 -9.50 -26.62
C VAL A 168 -3.75 -10.37 -27.21
N ASP A 169 -4.44 -9.82 -28.19
CA ASP A 169 -5.27 -10.60 -29.10
C ASP A 169 -4.35 -11.59 -29.82
N PRO A 170 -4.55 -12.92 -29.69
CA PRO A 170 -3.66 -13.90 -30.28
C PRO A 170 -3.74 -14.03 -31.81
N GLU A 171 -4.46 -13.15 -32.53
CA GLU A 171 -4.72 -13.34 -33.97
C GLU A 171 -3.76 -12.62 -34.96
N ASP A 172 -2.83 -11.76 -34.55
CA ASP A 172 -2.01 -10.96 -35.51
C ASP A 172 -0.63 -11.56 -35.88
N HIS A 173 -0.51 -12.89 -35.92
CA HIS A 173 0.72 -13.60 -36.31
C HIS A 173 0.69 -14.30 -37.68
N GLU A 174 -0.11 -13.81 -38.64
CA GLU A 174 -0.18 -14.41 -39.99
C GLU A 174 0.09 -13.46 -41.18
N HIS A 175 0.59 -12.24 -40.98
CA HIS A 175 0.93 -11.36 -42.12
C HIS A 175 2.33 -10.72 -42.02
N ALA A 176 3.37 -11.56 -42.05
CA ALA A 176 4.71 -11.12 -42.43
C ALA A 176 5.51 -12.25 -43.10
N MET A 177 4.99 -12.76 -44.21
CA MET A 177 5.76 -13.54 -45.19
C MET A 177 5.42 -12.99 -46.58
N HIS A 178 6.14 -11.96 -47.02
CA HIS A 178 6.38 -11.61 -48.43
C HIS A 178 7.70 -10.85 -48.54
#